data_AF-A0A838A533-F1
#
_entry.id   AF-A0A838A533-F1
#
_cell.length_a   1.000
_cell.length_b   1.000
_cell.length_c   1.000
_cell.angle_alpha   90.00
_cell.angle_beta   90.00
_cell.angle_gamma   90.00
#
_symmetry.space_group_name_H-M   'P 1'
#
loop_
_entity.id
_entity.type
_entity.pdbx_description
1 polymer ?
#
loop_
_entity_poly.entity_id
_entity_poly.type
_entity_poly.pdbx_seq_one_letter_code
_entity_poly.pdbx_strand_id
1 'polypeptide(L)'
;MTDGMNNGTDDTQRSEQLDDDPVTGPVQSASHHREMSRPPIRRWTLAAGAALVAVAALAVADMIWWRRAGHGLWWFLVAALAVAAAWLLATRTSHTGRRALAAGVVAIVAAVAVGADYLAISQGWLPRQFTDKEIAAAWQQAWNDLDKVPLAPPDFTILPRQYPDPTQKVSTADTAAPVGACAQLGGSSARSTLTVLPCDSDRSNVKIIQQVSHPSECVGDADQSYYHNGPDGQWTACLDYAWQTGRCLAITPGKIINTTCDDPAIPNKEKPVRVFRNVNHTHDCSQGGFAHPVRLYTICTETQP
;
A
#
# COMPACT_ATOMS: atom_id res chain seq x y z
N MET A 1 -8.34 -12.16 75.11
CA MET A 1 -7.78 -12.62 76.40
C MET A 1 -6.55 -13.45 76.06
N THR A 2 -5.42 -12.74 76.01
CA THR A 2 -4.18 -12.94 76.82
C THR A 2 -3.23 -13.93 76.13
N ASP A 3 -2.19 -13.43 75.45
CA ASP A 3 -0.84 -13.06 75.96
C ASP A 3 0.11 -14.25 75.68
N GLY A 4 1.37 -14.10 75.25
CA GLY A 4 2.22 -12.95 74.97
C GLY A 4 3.65 -13.40 74.58
N MET A 5 4.43 -12.44 74.06
CA MET A 5 5.85 -12.14 74.35
C MET A 5 6.92 -13.17 73.92
N ASN A 6 7.72 -12.85 72.87
CA ASN A 6 9.00 -12.10 72.88
C ASN A 6 10.23 -12.97 73.21
N ASN A 7 11.20 -13.01 72.29
CA ASN A 7 12.57 -12.63 72.63
C ASN A 7 13.35 -12.18 71.39
N GLY A 8 13.97 -11.01 71.50
CA GLY A 8 14.97 -10.50 70.58
C GLY A 8 16.26 -10.16 71.34
N THR A 9 17.37 -10.13 70.62
CA THR A 9 18.66 -9.46 70.89
C THR A 9 19.39 -9.48 69.54
N ASP A 10 19.63 -8.35 68.84
CA ASP A 10 20.70 -7.33 69.04
C ASP A 10 22.09 -7.98 69.26
N ASP A 11 23.21 -7.61 68.64
CA ASP A 11 23.76 -6.30 68.25
C ASP A 11 25.09 -6.65 67.48
N THR A 12 25.49 -6.10 66.32
CA THR A 12 26.11 -4.78 66.08
C THR A 12 27.63 -4.83 65.72
N GLN A 13 27.99 -4.05 64.68
CA GLN A 13 29.32 -3.47 64.32
C GLN A 13 30.40 -4.36 63.64
N ARG A 14 31.33 -3.89 62.77
CA ARG A 14 31.65 -2.59 62.15
C ARG A 14 32.93 -2.71 61.29
N SER A 15 32.93 -2.03 60.14
CA SER A 15 34.04 -1.39 59.39
C SER A 15 35.24 -2.16 58.82
N GLU A 16 35.49 -1.92 57.53
CA GLU A 16 36.72 -1.48 56.82
C GLU A 16 36.35 -1.50 55.32
N GLN A 17 36.11 -0.42 54.56
CA GLN A 17 36.86 0.79 54.20
C GLN A 17 38.31 0.55 53.77
N LEU A 18 38.52 0.49 52.45
CA LEU A 18 39.75 0.92 51.79
C LEU A 18 39.39 1.68 50.50
N ASP A 19 39.88 2.91 50.44
CA ASP A 19 39.76 3.92 49.38
C ASP A 19 40.88 3.77 48.31
N ASP A 20 40.82 4.65 47.29
CA ASP A 20 41.87 5.06 46.32
C ASP A 20 41.99 4.18 45.02
N ASP A 21 41.98 4.66 43.77
CA ASP A 21 42.09 6.00 43.16
C ASP A 21 41.87 5.89 41.60
N PRO A 22 42.17 6.86 40.68
CA PRO A 22 41.11 7.50 39.90
C PRO A 22 41.33 7.58 38.36
N VAL A 23 40.38 8.25 37.68
CA VAL A 23 40.44 8.90 36.33
C VAL A 23 40.81 8.03 35.11
N THR A 24 39.82 7.78 34.25
CA THR A 24 39.92 8.05 32.80
C THR A 24 38.50 8.26 32.23
N GLY A 25 38.31 9.38 31.52
CA GLY A 25 37.00 9.88 31.12
C GLY A 25 36.31 9.12 29.98
N PRO A 26 35.07 9.50 29.64
CA PRO A 26 34.34 8.87 28.56
C PRO A 26 34.88 9.35 27.21
N VAL A 27 35.39 8.42 26.41
CA VAL A 27 35.56 8.64 24.96
C VAL A 27 34.17 8.67 24.34
N GLN A 28 33.55 9.85 24.35
CA GLN A 28 32.44 10.16 23.47
C GLN A 28 32.99 10.16 22.03
N SER A 29 32.82 9.03 21.35
CA SER A 29 32.95 8.96 19.90
C SER A 29 31.77 9.70 19.29
N ALA A 30 31.93 11.02 19.16
CA ALA A 30 31.07 11.86 18.36
C ALA A 30 31.27 11.47 16.89
N SER A 31 30.51 10.47 16.43
CA SER A 31 30.31 10.29 15.00
C SER A 31 29.45 11.47 14.54
N HIS A 32 30.12 12.44 13.90
CA HIS A 32 29.46 13.45 13.09
C HIS A 32 28.77 12.74 11.92
N HIS A 33 27.59 12.15 12.17
CA HIS A 33 26.63 11.91 11.12
C HIS A 33 26.12 13.28 10.70
N ARG A 34 26.75 13.81 9.65
CA ARG A 34 26.29 14.95 8.89
C ARG A 34 24.91 14.57 8.35
N GLU A 35 23.89 14.99 9.10
CA GLU A 35 22.49 14.92 8.72
C GLU A 35 22.33 15.74 7.44
N MET A 36 22.45 15.06 6.30
CA MET A 36 22.04 15.60 5.02
C MET A 36 20.53 15.71 5.08
N SER A 37 20.05 16.86 5.56
CA SER A 37 18.71 17.37 5.36
C SER A 37 18.38 17.30 3.87
N ARG A 38 17.78 16.17 3.46
CA ARG A 38 17.22 16.00 2.13
C ARG A 38 16.09 17.01 2.00
N PRO A 39 16.07 17.83 0.93
CA PRO A 39 15.00 18.79 0.75
C PRO A 39 13.66 18.05 0.65
N PRO A 40 12.55 18.64 1.13
CA PRO A 40 11.25 17.98 1.15
C PRO A 40 10.67 17.91 -0.27
N ILE A 41 11.12 16.96 -1.08
CA ILE A 41 10.66 16.73 -2.47
C ILE A 41 9.15 16.47 -2.51
N ARG A 42 8.56 15.95 -1.42
CA ARG A 42 7.15 15.56 -1.33
C ARG A 42 6.16 16.74 -1.27
N ARG A 43 6.59 17.94 -0.84
CA ARG A 43 5.71 19.12 -0.84
C ARG A 43 5.64 19.80 -2.22
N TRP A 44 6.69 19.66 -3.03
CA TRP A 44 6.75 20.29 -4.36
C TRP A 44 5.91 19.56 -5.41
N THR A 45 5.77 18.23 -5.33
CA THR A 45 4.99 17.44 -6.30
C THR A 45 3.47 17.64 -6.15
N LEU A 46 2.97 17.72 -4.91
CA LEU A 46 1.55 18.01 -4.65
C LEU A 46 1.18 19.46 -5.00
N ALA A 47 2.07 20.42 -4.71
CA ALA A 47 1.87 21.81 -5.11
C ALA A 47 1.87 21.98 -6.64
N ALA A 48 2.75 21.27 -7.35
CA ALA A 48 2.79 21.31 -8.81
C ALA A 48 1.54 20.68 -9.45
N GLY A 49 1.01 19.59 -8.88
CA GLY A 49 -0.22 18.95 -9.35
C GLY A 49 -1.46 19.85 -9.16
N ALA A 50 -1.59 20.48 -7.99
CA ALA A 50 -2.69 21.41 -7.70
C ALA A 50 -2.64 22.66 -8.61
N ALA A 51 -1.44 23.19 -8.87
CA ALA A 51 -1.25 24.31 -9.79
C ALA A 51 -1.68 23.95 -11.23
N LEU A 52 -1.36 22.74 -11.71
CA LEU A 52 -1.77 22.27 -13.04
C LEU A 52 -3.28 22.13 -13.17
N VAL A 53 -3.97 21.60 -12.15
CA VAL A 53 -5.44 21.49 -12.15
C VAL A 53 -6.09 22.87 -12.10
N ALA A 54 -5.57 23.80 -11.31
CA ALA A 54 -6.07 25.16 -11.25
C ALA A 54 -5.87 25.91 -12.59
N VAL A 55 -4.73 25.75 -13.23
CA VAL A 55 -4.46 26.32 -14.56
C VAL A 55 -5.39 25.71 -15.62
N ALA A 56 -5.63 24.40 -15.59
CA ALA A 56 -6.57 23.75 -16.50
C ALA A 56 -8.02 24.22 -16.27
N ALA A 57 -8.45 24.36 -15.02
CA ALA A 57 -9.79 24.85 -14.67
C ALA A 57 -10.00 26.32 -15.10
N LEU A 58 -9.00 27.17 -14.88
CA LEU A 58 -9.02 28.56 -15.35
C LEU A 58 -9.02 28.64 -16.88
N ALA A 59 -8.26 27.78 -17.56
CA ALA A 59 -8.28 27.70 -19.02
C ALA A 59 -9.66 27.29 -19.57
N VAL A 60 -10.35 26.35 -18.92
CA VAL A 60 -11.71 25.93 -19.32
C VAL A 60 -12.73 27.05 -19.06
N ALA A 61 -12.65 27.72 -17.90
CA ALA A 61 -13.54 28.83 -17.58
C ALA A 61 -13.35 30.01 -18.55
N ASP A 62 -12.11 30.33 -18.90
CA ASP A 62 -11.77 31.39 -19.86
C ASP A 62 -12.16 30.99 -21.30
N MET A 63 -12.03 29.72 -21.67
CA MET A 63 -12.51 29.17 -22.95
C MET A 63 -14.03 29.30 -23.12
N ILE A 64 -14.80 29.13 -22.03
CA ILE A 64 -16.26 29.31 -22.04
C ILE A 64 -16.61 30.81 -22.19
N TRP A 65 -15.84 31.70 -21.58
CA TRP A 65 -16.09 33.14 -21.61
C TRP A 65 -15.68 33.78 -22.95
N TRP A 66 -14.58 33.32 -23.57
CA TRP A 66 -14.01 33.87 -24.81
C TRP A 66 -14.55 33.27 -26.11
N ARG A 67 -15.41 32.25 -26.06
CA ARG A 67 -16.17 31.74 -27.22
C ARG A 67 -16.99 32.82 -27.94
N ARG A 68 -17.21 33.99 -27.30
CA ARG A 68 -17.88 35.17 -27.87
C ARG A 68 -16.96 36.15 -28.63
N ALA A 69 -15.62 36.08 -28.48
CA ALA A 69 -14.72 37.18 -28.87
C ALA A 69 -13.80 36.91 -30.09
N GLY A 70 -13.85 35.73 -30.73
CA GLY A 70 -13.28 35.55 -32.08
C GLY A 70 -11.75 35.53 -32.23
N HIS A 71 -10.96 35.34 -31.18
CA HIS A 71 -9.49 35.30 -31.25
C HIS A 71 -8.91 33.94 -30.84
N GLY A 72 -8.96 32.94 -31.75
CA GLY A 72 -8.48 31.58 -31.49
C GLY A 72 -6.95 31.37 -31.54
N LEU A 73 -6.20 32.29 -32.16
CA LEU A 73 -4.76 32.10 -32.40
C LEU A 73 -3.90 32.19 -31.12
N TRP A 74 -4.35 32.95 -30.11
CA TRP A 74 -3.59 33.17 -28.88
C TRP A 74 -3.56 31.92 -27.98
N TRP A 75 -4.60 31.07 -28.05
CA TRP A 75 -4.70 29.84 -27.27
C TRP A 75 -3.74 28.75 -27.72
N PHE A 76 -3.49 28.62 -29.02
CA PHE A 76 -2.48 27.70 -29.54
C PHE A 76 -1.07 28.05 -29.02
N LEU A 77 -0.78 29.35 -28.88
CA LEU A 77 0.49 29.83 -28.31
C LEU A 77 0.59 29.52 -26.81
N VAL A 78 -0.47 29.73 -26.03
CA VAL A 78 -0.49 29.40 -24.59
C VAL A 78 -0.35 27.89 -24.37
N ALA A 79 -1.07 27.07 -25.13
CA ALA A 79 -0.96 25.62 -25.05
C ALA A 79 0.45 25.12 -25.45
N ALA A 80 1.02 25.65 -26.54
CA ALA A 80 2.37 25.31 -26.97
C ALA A 80 3.43 25.69 -25.91
N LEU A 81 3.30 26.85 -25.28
CA LEU A 81 4.19 27.29 -24.20
C LEU A 81 4.06 26.40 -22.96
N ALA A 82 2.83 25.98 -22.60
CA ALA A 82 2.61 25.07 -21.48
C ALA A 82 3.24 23.69 -21.72
N VAL A 83 3.12 23.15 -22.95
CA VAL A 83 3.77 21.88 -23.34
C VAL A 83 5.29 22.01 -23.32
N ALA A 84 5.84 23.10 -23.85
CA ALA A 84 7.28 23.36 -23.82
C ALA A 84 7.83 23.47 -22.39
N ALA A 85 7.10 24.16 -21.50
CA ALA A 85 7.45 24.25 -20.09
C ALA A 85 7.40 22.87 -19.39
N ALA A 86 6.36 22.07 -19.62
CA ALA A 86 6.25 20.71 -19.09
C ALA A 86 7.40 19.81 -19.57
N TRP A 87 7.78 19.92 -20.85
CA TRP A 87 8.89 19.18 -21.43
C TRP A 87 10.24 19.57 -20.81
N LEU A 88 10.50 20.87 -20.63
CA LEU A 88 11.70 21.36 -19.95
C LEU A 88 11.78 20.89 -18.49
N LEU A 89 10.67 20.88 -17.75
CA LEU A 89 10.63 20.31 -16.41
C LEU A 89 10.92 18.79 -16.41
N ALA A 90 10.44 18.05 -17.42
CA ALA A 90 10.68 16.62 -17.53
C ALA A 90 12.16 16.26 -17.74
N THR A 91 12.90 17.04 -18.53
CA THR A 91 14.32 16.79 -18.79
C THR A 91 15.20 16.89 -17.53
N ARG A 92 14.76 17.66 -16.51
CA ARG A 92 15.48 17.84 -15.23
C ARG A 92 15.18 16.78 -14.16
N THR A 93 14.23 15.86 -14.39
CA THR A 93 13.84 14.84 -13.39
C THR A 93 14.54 13.50 -13.60
N SER A 94 14.64 12.70 -12.53
CA SER A 94 15.24 11.36 -12.52
C SER A 94 14.52 10.39 -13.48
N HIS A 95 15.16 9.27 -13.83
CA HIS A 95 14.65 8.30 -14.82
C HIS A 95 13.20 7.81 -14.57
N THR A 96 12.79 7.68 -13.31
CA THR A 96 11.41 7.35 -12.93
C THR A 96 10.44 8.51 -13.13
N GLY A 97 10.87 9.77 -12.92
CA GLY A 97 10.10 10.97 -13.21
C GLY A 97 9.86 11.19 -14.71
N ARG A 98 10.84 10.82 -15.56
CA ARG A 98 10.72 10.93 -17.03
C ARG A 98 9.60 10.07 -17.61
N ARG A 99 9.34 8.88 -17.06
CA ARG A 99 8.27 7.99 -17.53
C ARG A 99 6.87 8.51 -17.17
N ALA A 100 6.70 9.01 -15.95
CA ALA A 100 5.44 9.62 -15.51
C ALA A 100 5.13 10.92 -16.27
N LEU A 101 6.16 11.74 -16.55
CA LEU A 101 5.99 12.97 -17.32
C LEU A 101 5.78 12.72 -18.81
N ALA A 102 6.38 11.67 -19.39
CA ALA A 102 6.10 11.26 -20.77
C ALA A 102 4.63 10.86 -20.94
N ALA A 103 4.06 10.09 -20.01
CA ALA A 103 2.65 9.75 -20.03
C ALA A 103 1.75 10.99 -19.91
N GLY A 104 2.11 11.94 -19.05
CA GLY A 104 1.39 13.21 -18.90
C GLY A 104 1.41 14.08 -20.17
N VAL A 105 2.57 14.19 -20.84
CA VAL A 105 2.70 14.93 -22.11
C VAL A 105 1.88 14.28 -23.22
N VAL A 106 1.89 12.95 -23.34
CA VAL A 106 1.06 12.24 -24.32
C VAL A 106 -0.43 12.51 -24.09
N ALA A 107 -0.90 12.48 -22.84
CA ALA A 107 -2.29 12.78 -22.51
C ALA A 107 -2.68 14.24 -22.85
N ILE A 108 -1.80 15.21 -22.59
CA ILE A 108 -2.05 16.61 -22.91
C ILE A 108 -2.08 16.83 -24.43
N VAL A 109 -1.13 16.26 -25.17
CA VAL A 109 -1.10 16.36 -26.64
C VAL A 109 -2.35 15.72 -27.26
N ALA A 110 -2.77 14.55 -26.75
CA ALA A 110 -4.00 13.91 -27.19
C ALA A 110 -5.24 14.79 -26.90
N ALA A 111 -5.33 15.39 -25.72
CA ALA A 111 -6.44 16.28 -25.37
C ALA A 111 -6.47 17.55 -26.24
N VAL A 112 -5.31 18.14 -26.55
CA VAL A 112 -5.20 19.32 -27.44
C VAL A 112 -5.58 18.95 -28.87
N ALA A 113 -5.16 17.80 -29.38
CA ALA A 113 -5.55 17.32 -30.71
C ALA A 113 -7.07 17.10 -30.80
N VAL A 114 -7.66 16.42 -29.82
CA VAL A 114 -9.12 16.21 -29.74
C VAL A 114 -9.86 17.56 -29.64
N GLY A 115 -9.34 18.51 -28.89
CA GLY A 115 -9.91 19.86 -28.77
C GLY A 115 -9.85 20.66 -30.08
N ALA A 116 -8.73 20.56 -30.82
CA ALA A 116 -8.56 21.22 -32.11
C ALA A 116 -9.49 20.64 -33.18
N ASP A 117 -9.62 19.31 -33.23
CA ASP A 117 -10.53 18.62 -34.13
C ASP A 117 -12.00 18.95 -33.83
N TYR A 118 -12.39 18.95 -32.55
CA TYR A 118 -13.74 19.33 -32.14
C TYR A 118 -14.07 20.78 -32.54
N LEU A 119 -13.10 21.70 -32.37
CA LEU A 119 -13.28 23.10 -32.77
C LEU A 119 -13.43 23.22 -34.29
N ALA A 120 -12.55 22.56 -35.07
CA ALA A 120 -12.61 22.57 -36.54
C ALA A 120 -13.93 21.97 -37.08
N ILE A 121 -14.44 20.89 -36.47
CA ILE A 121 -15.74 20.31 -36.80
C ILE A 121 -16.88 21.27 -36.44
N SER A 122 -16.82 21.94 -35.27
CA SER A 122 -17.87 22.88 -34.84
C SER A 122 -17.96 24.14 -35.71
N GLN A 123 -16.84 24.55 -36.33
CA GLN A 123 -16.79 25.66 -37.27
C GLN A 123 -17.09 25.23 -38.72
N GLY A 124 -17.38 23.94 -38.96
CA GLY A 124 -17.67 23.40 -40.29
C GLY A 124 -16.47 23.30 -41.21
N TRP A 125 -15.25 23.41 -40.67
CA TRP A 125 -14.01 23.36 -41.46
C TRP A 125 -13.61 21.94 -41.84
N LEU A 126 -14.11 20.94 -41.10
CA LEU A 126 -13.89 19.52 -41.40
C LEU A 126 -15.23 18.77 -41.39
N PRO A 127 -15.46 17.85 -42.33
CA PRO A 127 -16.58 16.92 -42.25
C PRO A 127 -16.42 16.02 -41.02
N ARG A 128 -17.53 15.67 -40.34
CA ARG A 128 -17.51 14.67 -39.26
C ARG A 128 -17.00 13.35 -39.82
N GLN A 129 -15.78 12.97 -39.45
CA GLN A 129 -15.17 11.74 -39.92
C GLN A 129 -15.69 10.48 -39.21
N PHE A 130 -16.32 10.64 -38.03
CA PHE A 130 -16.85 9.54 -37.23
C PHE A 130 -18.27 9.83 -36.76
N THR A 131 -19.09 8.79 -36.77
CA THR A 131 -20.42 8.76 -36.18
C THR A 131 -20.36 8.48 -34.68
N ASP A 132 -21.40 8.83 -33.93
CA ASP A 132 -21.47 8.57 -32.49
C ASP A 132 -21.35 7.06 -32.17
N LYS A 133 -21.81 6.20 -33.09
CA LYS A 133 -21.65 4.74 -32.99
C LYS A 133 -20.20 4.29 -33.10
N GLU A 134 -19.42 4.87 -34.02
CA GLU A 134 -18.00 4.53 -34.20
C GLU A 134 -17.18 5.01 -33.01
N ILE A 135 -17.50 6.19 -32.47
CA ILE A 135 -16.88 6.70 -31.24
C ILE A 135 -17.19 5.76 -30.05
N ALA A 136 -18.45 5.35 -29.88
CA ALA A 136 -18.84 4.43 -28.81
C ALA A 136 -18.15 3.06 -28.94
N ALA A 137 -18.05 2.52 -30.15
CA ALA A 137 -17.34 1.26 -30.41
C ALA A 137 -15.84 1.37 -30.12
N ALA A 138 -15.21 2.48 -30.54
CA ALA A 138 -13.80 2.76 -30.27
C ALA A 138 -13.51 2.89 -28.77
N TRP A 139 -14.41 3.56 -28.02
CA TRP A 139 -14.30 3.63 -26.56
C TRP A 139 -14.44 2.26 -25.91
N GLN A 140 -15.43 1.46 -26.29
CA GLN A 140 -15.61 0.11 -25.76
C GLN A 140 -14.37 -0.76 -26.03
N GLN A 141 -13.82 -0.66 -27.23
CA GLN A 141 -12.59 -1.37 -27.60
C GLN A 141 -11.38 -0.91 -26.79
N ALA A 142 -11.20 0.40 -26.61
CA ALA A 142 -10.12 0.96 -25.80
C ALA A 142 -10.21 0.52 -24.32
N TRP A 143 -11.42 0.42 -23.75
CA TRP A 143 -11.64 -0.13 -22.42
C TRP A 143 -11.25 -1.61 -22.35
N ASN A 144 -11.70 -2.42 -23.30
CA ASN A 144 -11.35 -3.85 -23.38
C ASN A 144 -9.83 -4.07 -23.57
N ASP A 145 -9.13 -3.14 -24.21
CA ASP A 145 -7.68 -3.22 -24.45
C ASP A 145 -6.87 -2.68 -23.26
N LEU A 146 -7.41 -1.76 -22.46
CA LEU A 146 -6.85 -1.34 -21.17
C LEU A 146 -6.72 -2.51 -20.18
N ASP A 147 -7.69 -3.44 -20.20
CA ASP A 147 -7.65 -4.67 -19.39
C ASP A 147 -6.57 -5.67 -19.84
N LYS A 148 -6.05 -5.52 -21.07
CA LYS A 148 -4.99 -6.37 -21.64
C LYS A 148 -3.59 -5.78 -21.47
N VAL A 149 -3.47 -4.50 -21.10
CA VAL A 149 -2.17 -3.92 -20.79
C VAL A 149 -1.61 -4.70 -19.59
N PRO A 150 -0.37 -5.23 -19.67
CA PRO A 150 0.27 -5.84 -18.51
C PRO A 150 0.41 -4.75 -17.46
N LEU A 151 -0.51 -4.73 -16.49
CA LEU A 151 -0.35 -3.96 -15.28
C LEU A 151 0.99 -4.41 -14.68
N ALA A 152 1.74 -3.46 -14.11
CA ALA A 152 2.81 -3.84 -13.21
C ALA A 152 2.28 -4.94 -12.28
N PRO A 153 3.08 -5.98 -11.96
CA PRO A 153 2.59 -7.10 -11.16
C PRO A 153 1.80 -6.57 -9.97
N PRO A 154 0.57 -7.05 -9.72
CA PRO A 154 -0.28 -6.50 -8.70
C PRO A 154 0.48 -6.41 -7.38
N ASP A 155 0.50 -5.23 -6.80
CA ASP A 155 1.18 -5.01 -5.52
C ASP A 155 0.26 -5.49 -4.39
N PHE A 156 0.48 -6.73 -3.96
CA PHE A 156 -0.25 -7.35 -2.85
C PHE A 156 0.18 -6.81 -1.47
N THR A 157 1.18 -5.93 -1.41
CA THR A 157 1.59 -5.32 -0.14
C THR A 157 0.63 -4.21 0.30
N ILE A 158 -0.12 -3.62 -0.64
CA ILE A 158 -1.05 -2.49 -0.42
C ILE A 158 -2.48 -2.89 -0.81
N LEU A 159 -3.19 -3.54 0.11
CA LEU A 159 -4.61 -3.87 -0.04
C LEU A 159 -5.50 -2.72 0.50
N PRO A 160 -6.56 -2.32 -0.21
CA PRO A 160 -7.44 -1.25 0.23
C PRO A 160 -8.22 -1.68 1.48
N ARG A 161 -8.35 -0.77 2.46
CA ARG A 161 -9.10 -1.01 3.72
C ARG A 161 -8.72 -2.30 4.46
N GLN A 162 -7.48 -2.77 4.25
CA GLN A 162 -6.99 -3.99 4.88
C GLN A 162 -7.10 -3.96 6.41
N TYR A 163 -6.89 -2.80 7.02
CA TYR A 163 -6.90 -2.60 8.47
C TYR A 163 -8.26 -1.99 8.87
N PRO A 164 -9.10 -2.72 9.64
CA PRO A 164 -10.37 -2.18 10.13
C PRO A 164 -10.20 -0.90 10.94
N ASP A 165 -9.16 -0.87 11.79
CA ASP A 165 -8.72 0.32 12.52
C ASP A 165 -7.24 0.59 12.22
N PRO A 166 -6.94 1.57 11.34
CA PRO A 166 -5.57 1.94 11.02
C PRO A 166 -4.75 2.48 12.20
N THR A 167 -5.39 2.97 13.26
CA THR A 167 -4.68 3.52 14.44
C THR A 167 -3.95 2.43 15.21
N GLN A 168 -4.41 1.17 15.11
CA GLN A 168 -3.77 0.03 15.74
C GLN A 168 -2.34 -0.21 15.26
N LYS A 169 -1.98 0.23 14.05
CA LYS A 169 -0.58 0.16 13.57
C LYS A 169 0.40 0.86 14.50
N VAL A 170 -0.05 1.94 15.13
CA VAL A 170 0.77 2.72 16.07
C VAL A 170 0.60 2.15 17.47
N SER A 171 -0.62 1.91 17.92
CA SER A 171 -0.87 1.49 19.32
C SER A 171 -0.39 0.08 19.63
N THR A 172 -0.19 -0.77 18.62
CA THR A 172 0.27 -2.17 18.80
C THR A 172 1.72 -2.40 18.36
N ALA A 173 2.44 -1.33 17.98
CA ALA A 173 3.79 -1.41 17.40
C ALA A 173 4.78 -2.21 18.26
N ASP A 174 4.68 -2.07 19.59
CA ASP A 174 5.58 -2.69 20.56
C ASP A 174 4.99 -3.96 21.20
N THR A 175 3.92 -4.52 20.63
CA THR A 175 3.28 -5.75 21.13
C THR A 175 3.83 -7.00 20.44
N ALA A 176 3.49 -8.18 20.97
CA ALA A 176 3.85 -9.45 20.34
C ALA A 176 3.17 -9.70 18.97
N ALA A 177 2.11 -8.95 18.63
CA ALA A 177 1.42 -9.05 17.35
C ALA A 177 1.04 -7.67 16.80
N PRO A 178 2.02 -6.89 16.29
CA PRO A 178 1.76 -5.56 15.77
C PRO A 178 0.91 -5.59 14.49
N VAL A 179 -0.13 -4.74 14.44
CA VAL A 179 -0.94 -4.57 13.24
C VAL A 179 -0.10 -3.99 12.10
N GLY A 180 -0.17 -4.64 10.93
CA GLY A 180 0.65 -4.33 9.76
C GLY A 180 1.90 -5.19 9.63
N ALA A 181 2.30 -5.91 10.69
CA ALA A 181 3.41 -6.86 10.61
C ALA A 181 2.99 -8.14 9.88
N CYS A 182 3.97 -8.80 9.28
CA CYS A 182 3.82 -10.13 8.73
C CYS A 182 4.33 -11.17 9.73
N ALA A 183 3.82 -12.39 9.62
CA ALA A 183 4.18 -13.45 10.54
C ALA A 183 4.14 -14.83 9.87
N GLN A 184 4.79 -15.78 10.50
CA GLN A 184 4.59 -17.21 10.28
C GLN A 184 3.59 -17.72 11.31
N LEU A 185 2.39 -18.08 10.84
CA LEU A 185 1.45 -18.92 11.58
C LEU A 185 1.82 -20.38 11.34
N GLY A 186 2.17 -21.10 12.41
CA GLY A 186 2.57 -22.50 12.36
C GLY A 186 1.96 -23.32 13.48
N GLY A 187 2.47 -24.55 13.65
CA GLY A 187 1.99 -25.48 14.65
C GLY A 187 0.73 -26.24 14.21
N SER A 188 0.09 -26.90 15.18
CA SER A 188 -1.20 -27.57 14.96
C SER A 188 -2.34 -26.71 15.47
N SER A 189 -3.58 -27.05 15.15
CA SER A 189 -4.77 -26.33 15.65
C SER A 189 -4.82 -26.26 17.19
N ALA A 190 -4.22 -27.24 17.88
CA ALA A 190 -4.16 -27.29 19.35
C ALA A 190 -2.93 -26.57 19.95
N ARG A 191 -1.89 -26.34 19.15
CA ARG A 191 -0.61 -25.73 19.56
C ARG A 191 -0.08 -24.88 18.43
N SER A 192 -0.82 -23.83 18.10
CA SER A 192 -0.43 -22.89 17.07
C SER A 192 0.66 -21.95 17.60
N THR A 193 1.48 -21.43 16.70
CA THR A 193 2.52 -20.44 17.01
C THR A 193 2.42 -19.30 16.03
N LEU A 194 2.58 -18.07 16.51
CA LEU A 194 2.67 -16.88 15.68
C LEU A 194 4.03 -16.21 15.87
N THR A 195 4.85 -16.19 14.83
CA THR A 195 6.19 -15.59 14.87
C THR A 195 6.25 -14.44 13.89
N VAL A 196 6.43 -13.20 14.38
CA VAL A 196 6.58 -12.01 13.54
C VAL A 196 7.87 -12.09 12.73
N LEU A 197 7.79 -11.79 11.43
CA LEU A 197 8.88 -11.86 10.48
C LEU A 197 8.80 -10.69 9.48
N PRO A 198 9.90 -10.36 8.77
CA PRO A 198 9.84 -9.46 7.62
C PRO A 198 8.82 -9.93 6.58
N CYS A 199 8.06 -9.00 6.00
CA CYS A 199 7.02 -9.32 5.01
C CYS A 199 7.54 -9.90 3.70
N ASP A 200 8.83 -9.75 3.41
CA ASP A 200 9.54 -10.32 2.26
C ASP A 200 10.17 -11.70 2.57
N SER A 201 10.01 -12.21 3.79
CA SER A 201 10.44 -13.57 4.15
C SER A 201 9.60 -14.61 3.39
N ASP A 202 10.28 -15.66 2.94
CA ASP A 202 9.71 -16.88 2.39
C ASP A 202 8.90 -17.72 3.39
N ARG A 203 9.04 -17.44 4.70
CA ARG A 203 8.27 -18.09 5.77
C ARG A 203 7.04 -17.30 6.22
N SER A 204 6.93 -16.04 5.82
CA SER A 204 5.77 -15.20 6.11
C SER A 204 4.55 -15.72 5.34
N ASN A 205 3.53 -16.18 6.05
CA ASN A 205 2.32 -16.76 5.45
C ASN A 205 1.03 -16.03 5.85
N VAL A 206 1.10 -15.13 6.84
CA VAL A 206 -0.01 -14.30 7.29
C VAL A 206 0.44 -12.85 7.55
N LYS A 207 -0.50 -11.92 7.51
CA LYS A 207 -0.35 -10.52 7.91
C LYS A 207 -1.35 -10.20 9.01
N ILE A 208 -0.90 -9.50 10.04
CA ILE A 208 -1.72 -9.09 11.17
C ILE A 208 -2.49 -7.84 10.77
N ILE A 209 -3.82 -7.93 10.71
CA ILE A 209 -4.69 -6.83 10.25
C ILE A 209 -5.40 -6.09 11.38
N GLN A 210 -5.53 -6.74 12.52
CA GLN A 210 -6.23 -6.24 13.70
C GLN A 210 -5.72 -7.02 14.92
N GLN A 211 -5.67 -6.35 16.07
CA GLN A 211 -5.46 -6.97 17.37
C GLN A 211 -6.68 -6.69 18.26
N VAL A 212 -7.21 -7.73 18.89
CA VAL A 212 -8.41 -7.69 19.74
C VAL A 212 -8.20 -8.57 20.97
N SER A 213 -9.15 -8.62 21.90
CA SER A 213 -9.05 -9.49 23.07
C SER A 213 -9.47 -10.93 22.73
N HIS A 214 -10.59 -11.10 22.01
CA HIS A 214 -11.16 -12.41 21.70
C HIS A 214 -11.34 -12.65 20.19
N PRO A 215 -11.25 -13.92 19.71
CA PRO A 215 -11.45 -14.23 18.29
C PRO A 215 -12.78 -13.78 17.70
N SER A 216 -13.84 -13.73 18.49
CA SER A 216 -15.15 -13.24 18.06
C SER A 216 -15.19 -11.75 17.74
N GLU A 217 -14.17 -10.98 18.12
CA GLU A 217 -14.07 -9.54 17.89
C GLU A 217 -13.29 -9.21 16.61
N CYS A 218 -12.74 -10.22 15.93
CA CYS A 218 -12.11 -10.03 14.64
C CYS A 218 -13.12 -9.54 13.60
N VAL A 219 -12.65 -8.70 12.68
CA VAL A 219 -13.42 -8.35 11.48
C VAL A 219 -13.94 -9.63 10.81
N GLY A 220 -15.22 -9.64 10.43
CA GLY A 220 -15.92 -10.86 10.03
C GLY A 220 -15.42 -11.52 8.76
N ASP A 221 -14.51 -10.88 8.02
CA ASP A 221 -13.85 -11.42 6.83
C ASP A 221 -12.34 -11.63 7.02
N ALA A 222 -11.84 -11.73 8.26
CA ALA A 222 -10.46 -12.16 8.49
C ALA A 222 -10.27 -13.61 8.01
N ASP A 223 -9.14 -13.90 7.35
CA ASP A 223 -8.87 -15.24 6.81
C ASP A 223 -8.60 -16.27 7.93
N GLN A 224 -7.96 -15.83 9.02
CA GLN A 224 -7.66 -16.64 10.20
C GLN A 224 -7.65 -15.78 11.48
N SER A 225 -7.66 -16.44 12.63
CA SER A 225 -7.39 -15.82 13.93
C SER A 225 -6.38 -16.64 14.73
N TYR A 226 -5.46 -15.97 15.41
CA TYR A 226 -4.55 -16.58 16.38
C TYR A 226 -4.83 -16.04 17.77
N TYR A 227 -5.23 -16.93 18.68
CA TYR A 227 -5.51 -16.59 20.06
C TYR A 227 -4.31 -16.93 20.95
N HIS A 228 -3.85 -15.95 21.71
CA HIS A 228 -2.81 -16.11 22.71
C HIS A 228 -3.41 -15.97 24.11
N ASN A 229 -3.06 -16.92 24.97
CA ASN A 229 -3.37 -16.87 26.39
C ASN A 229 -2.15 -17.40 27.16
N GLY A 230 -1.23 -16.50 27.47
CA GLY A 230 0.05 -16.81 28.09
C GLY A 230 0.37 -15.90 29.28
N PRO A 231 1.57 -16.04 29.86
CA PRO A 231 2.02 -15.20 30.97
C PRO A 231 1.99 -13.70 30.65
N ASP A 232 2.17 -13.34 29.38
CA ASP A 232 2.19 -11.95 28.89
C ASP A 232 0.78 -11.42 28.60
N GLY A 233 -0.26 -12.17 28.99
CA GLY A 233 -1.66 -11.79 28.90
C GLY A 233 -2.44 -12.52 27.81
N GLN A 234 -3.64 -12.01 27.57
CA GLN A 234 -4.60 -12.56 26.62
C GLN A 234 -4.82 -11.57 25.47
N TRP A 235 -4.66 -12.04 24.24
CA TRP A 235 -4.94 -11.24 23.04
C TRP A 235 -5.19 -12.14 21.84
N THR A 236 -5.76 -11.57 20.79
CA THR A 236 -5.99 -12.24 19.51
C THR A 236 -5.46 -11.39 18.37
N ALA A 237 -4.69 -12.02 17.47
CA ALA A 237 -4.38 -11.45 16.17
C ALA A 237 -5.39 -11.94 15.13
N CYS A 238 -6.04 -11.01 14.44
CA CYS A 238 -6.83 -11.28 13.26
C CYS A 238 -5.90 -11.20 12.05
N LEU A 239 -5.98 -12.19 11.17
CA LEU A 239 -4.96 -12.46 10.18
C LEU A 239 -5.58 -12.52 8.80
N ASP A 240 -4.90 -11.89 7.84
CA ASP A 240 -5.07 -12.18 6.42
C ASP A 240 -3.91 -13.05 5.93
N TYR A 241 -4.12 -13.75 4.82
CA TYR A 241 -3.04 -14.39 4.09
C TYR A 241 -2.01 -13.36 3.56
N ALA A 242 -0.73 -13.67 3.72
CA ALA A 242 0.36 -12.82 3.26
C ALA A 242 0.62 -13.02 1.76
N TRP A 243 -0.27 -12.52 0.91
CA TRP A 243 -0.11 -12.58 -0.54
C TRP A 243 1.15 -11.83 -1.00
N GLN A 244 1.95 -12.47 -1.84
CA GLN A 244 3.19 -11.94 -2.40
C GLN A 244 3.23 -12.21 -3.90
N THR A 245 3.76 -11.26 -4.67
CA THR A 245 3.97 -11.43 -6.10
C THR A 245 4.97 -12.56 -6.37
N GLY A 246 4.60 -13.52 -7.21
CA GLY A 246 5.48 -14.61 -7.64
C GLY A 246 5.67 -15.74 -6.62
N ARG A 247 4.97 -15.68 -5.48
CA ARG A 247 4.92 -16.77 -4.49
C ARG A 247 3.52 -17.35 -4.42
N CYS A 248 3.42 -18.56 -3.89
CA CYS A 248 2.17 -19.25 -3.72
C CYS A 248 1.94 -19.61 -2.26
N LEU A 249 0.66 -19.70 -1.88
CA LEU A 249 0.26 -20.20 -0.56
C LEU A 249 -0.43 -21.55 -0.72
N ALA A 250 0.11 -22.59 -0.10
CA ALA A 250 -0.65 -23.82 0.12
C ALA A 250 -1.50 -23.65 1.37
N ILE A 251 -2.82 -23.57 1.17
CA ILE A 251 -3.79 -23.32 2.22
C ILE A 251 -4.58 -24.59 2.44
N THR A 252 -4.43 -25.19 3.61
CA THR A 252 -5.17 -26.36 4.06
C THR A 252 -5.71 -26.10 5.46
N PRO A 253 -6.73 -26.83 5.93
CA PRO A 253 -7.28 -26.62 7.27
C PRO A 253 -6.18 -26.66 8.34
N GLY A 254 -6.00 -25.53 9.04
CA GLY A 254 -5.01 -25.40 10.11
C GLY A 254 -3.54 -25.27 9.66
N LYS A 255 -3.24 -25.18 8.36
CA LYS A 255 -1.86 -25.02 7.87
C LYS A 255 -1.78 -24.15 6.62
N ILE A 256 -0.91 -23.15 6.67
CA ILE A 256 -0.62 -22.23 5.56
C ILE A 256 0.88 -22.32 5.29
N ILE A 257 1.28 -22.58 4.06
CA ILE A 257 2.69 -22.65 3.68
C ILE A 257 2.94 -21.64 2.56
N ASN A 258 3.88 -20.72 2.78
CA ASN A 258 4.43 -19.90 1.70
C ASN A 258 5.54 -20.71 1.00
N THR A 259 5.44 -20.83 -0.32
CA THR A 259 6.39 -21.60 -1.13
C THR A 259 6.53 -20.99 -2.54
N THR A 260 7.43 -21.54 -3.36
CA THR A 260 7.43 -21.23 -4.80
C THR A 260 6.22 -21.87 -5.48
N CYS A 261 5.72 -21.23 -6.54
CA CYS A 261 4.56 -21.73 -7.26
C CYS A 261 4.81 -23.01 -8.06
N ASP A 262 6.07 -23.31 -8.35
CA ASP A 262 6.54 -24.48 -9.09
C ASP A 262 7.04 -25.62 -8.18
N ASP A 263 6.91 -25.49 -6.85
CA ASP A 263 7.33 -26.53 -5.90
C ASP A 263 6.51 -27.82 -6.12
N PRO A 264 7.10 -28.90 -6.66
CA PRO A 264 6.37 -30.12 -6.97
C PRO A 264 6.01 -30.93 -5.71
N ALA A 265 6.58 -30.63 -4.55
CA ALA A 265 6.34 -31.37 -3.32
C ALA A 265 5.03 -30.95 -2.62
N ILE A 266 4.48 -29.79 -2.96
CA ILE A 266 3.31 -29.22 -2.31
C ILE A 266 2.22 -28.96 -3.36
N PRO A 267 1.24 -29.85 -3.57
CA PRO A 267 0.20 -29.63 -4.57
C PRO A 267 -0.84 -28.59 -4.14
N ASN A 268 -1.68 -28.14 -5.09
CA ASN A 268 -2.84 -27.27 -4.85
C ASN A 268 -2.49 -25.95 -4.15
N LYS A 269 -1.50 -25.24 -4.68
CA LYS A 269 -1.03 -23.97 -4.12
C LYS A 269 -1.76 -22.81 -4.81
N GLU A 270 -2.16 -21.79 -4.07
CA GLU A 270 -2.84 -20.63 -4.63
C GLU A 270 -1.85 -19.53 -5.01
N LYS A 271 -1.80 -19.21 -6.31
CA LYS A 271 -1.00 -18.10 -6.84
C LYS A 271 -1.86 -16.84 -6.91
N PRO A 272 -1.51 -15.74 -6.23
CA PRO A 272 -2.27 -14.50 -6.37
C PRO A 272 -1.95 -13.85 -7.73
N VAL A 273 -3.00 -13.55 -8.51
CA VAL A 273 -2.86 -13.01 -9.88
C VAL A 273 -3.48 -11.64 -10.06
N ARG A 274 -4.43 -11.25 -9.20
CA ARG A 274 -5.10 -9.94 -9.27
C ARG A 274 -5.73 -9.56 -7.93
N VAL A 275 -5.88 -8.26 -7.70
CA VAL A 275 -6.70 -7.71 -6.61
C VAL A 275 -7.79 -6.84 -7.22
N PHE A 276 -9.05 -7.18 -6.96
CA PHE A 276 -10.17 -6.28 -7.21
C PHE A 276 -10.45 -5.42 -5.99
N ARG A 277 -10.74 -4.14 -6.23
CA ARG A 277 -11.08 -3.16 -5.20
C ARG A 277 -12.58 -2.87 -5.26
N ASN A 278 -13.21 -2.65 -4.11
CA ASN A 278 -14.65 -2.45 -3.98
C ASN A 278 -15.49 -3.63 -4.49
N VAL A 279 -14.93 -4.83 -4.43
CA VAL A 279 -15.58 -6.09 -4.83
C VAL A 279 -15.62 -6.99 -3.60
N ASN A 280 -16.73 -7.71 -3.41
CA ASN A 280 -16.99 -8.54 -2.22
C ASN A 280 -17.24 -10.02 -2.56
N HIS A 281 -16.92 -10.41 -3.79
CA HIS A 281 -17.18 -11.75 -4.32
C HIS A 281 -16.03 -12.21 -5.24
N THR A 282 -16.03 -13.49 -5.58
CA THR A 282 -15.00 -14.12 -6.41
C THR A 282 -15.45 -14.36 -7.86
N HIS A 283 -16.68 -14.00 -8.25
CA HIS A 283 -17.20 -14.34 -9.59
C HIS A 283 -16.40 -13.73 -10.75
N ASP A 284 -15.71 -12.61 -10.51
CA ASP A 284 -14.83 -11.95 -11.50
C ASP A 284 -13.46 -12.63 -11.62
N CYS A 285 -13.17 -13.62 -10.76
CA CYS A 285 -11.95 -14.39 -10.81
C CYS A 285 -12.13 -15.63 -11.69
N SER A 286 -11.20 -15.85 -12.63
CA SER A 286 -11.30 -16.92 -13.63
C SER A 286 -11.21 -18.33 -13.05
N GLN A 287 -10.35 -18.55 -12.05
CA GLN A 287 -10.11 -19.87 -11.45
C GLN A 287 -10.55 -19.96 -10.00
N GLY A 288 -10.50 -18.85 -9.27
CA GLY A 288 -10.84 -18.82 -7.85
C GLY A 288 -10.32 -17.55 -7.18
N GLY A 289 -10.57 -17.45 -5.89
CA GLY A 289 -10.08 -16.32 -5.12
C GLY A 289 -10.60 -16.30 -3.69
N PHE A 290 -10.16 -15.27 -2.98
CA PHE A 290 -10.47 -15.02 -1.58
C PHE A 290 -11.11 -13.63 -1.50
N ALA A 291 -12.40 -13.60 -1.17
CA ALA A 291 -13.15 -12.36 -1.04
C ALA A 291 -13.16 -11.89 0.41
N HIS A 292 -12.99 -10.58 0.59
CA HIS A 292 -13.05 -9.88 1.86
C HIS A 292 -14.28 -8.94 1.83
N PRO A 293 -15.50 -9.45 2.07
CA PRO A 293 -16.74 -8.73 1.82
C PRO A 293 -17.02 -7.57 2.77
N VAL A 294 -16.36 -7.48 3.93
CA VAL A 294 -16.51 -6.34 4.85
C VAL A 294 -15.58 -5.20 4.41
N ARG A 295 -14.36 -5.55 4.01
CA ARG A 295 -13.33 -4.58 3.57
C ARG A 295 -13.39 -4.27 2.07
N LEU A 296 -14.28 -4.95 1.34
CA LEU A 296 -14.55 -4.89 -0.11
C LEU A 296 -13.28 -4.92 -0.96
N TYR A 297 -12.54 -6.00 -0.85
CA TYR A 297 -11.58 -6.39 -1.88
C TYR A 297 -11.63 -7.90 -2.10
N THR A 298 -11.17 -8.33 -3.27
CA THR A 298 -11.06 -9.74 -3.62
C THR A 298 -9.67 -10.01 -4.18
N ILE A 299 -9.02 -11.04 -3.67
CA ILE A 299 -7.78 -11.58 -4.22
C ILE A 299 -8.15 -12.70 -5.18
N CYS A 300 -7.92 -12.52 -6.48
CA CYS A 300 -8.06 -13.61 -7.43
C CYS A 300 -6.81 -14.46 -7.44
N THR A 301 -7.00 -15.78 -7.45
CA THR A 301 -5.93 -16.76 -7.44
C THR A 301 -6.06 -17.75 -8.58
N GLU A 302 -4.94 -18.38 -8.91
CA GLU A 302 -4.85 -19.53 -9.80
C GLU A 302 -4.26 -20.70 -9.02
N THR A 303 -4.99 -21.82 -8.98
CA THR A 303 -4.49 -23.04 -8.33
C THR A 303 -3.38 -23.64 -9.18
N GLN A 304 -2.20 -23.78 -8.57
CA GLN A 304 -1.02 -24.39 -9.15
C GLN A 304 -0.97 -25.88 -8.77
N PRO A 305 -0.59 -26.76 -9.71
CA PRO A 305 -0.46 -28.19 -9.46
C PRO A 305 0.64 -28.52 -8.46
#